data_AF-A0A1I7K3B5-F1
#
_entry.id   AF-A0A1I7K3B5-F1
#
_cell.length_a   1.000
_cell.length_b   1.000
_cell.length_c   1.000
_cell.angle_alpha   90.00
_cell.angle_beta   90.00
_cell.angle_gamma   90.00
#
_symmetry.space_group_name_H-M   'P 1'
#
loop_
_entity.id
_entity.type
_entity.pdbx_description
1 polymer ?
#
loop_
_entity_poly.entity_id
_entity_poly.type
_entity_poly.pdbx_seq_one_letter_code
_entity_poly.pdbx_strand_id
1 'polypeptide(L)'
;MSANVIRIETENDLLFLKDNEIHVFANAIEYVYKPSLIKKMAIITSLKESGSIEKSLVLYIGDDTEIYIKNDHKCFQPFLFNQIRTKLPVNSKKILDALACTSNNTSMIYNYKQGVLSIVSFSIWVLSIAIVIVNLSTHLSFKIILVALGISIIGFVLDIIAYLDNPDSKLAVNVMTVYIVNYGLVISLVILYFTCIAAIGETINYFCGSCEGMP
;
A
#
# COMPACT_ATOMS: atom_id res chain seq x y z
N MET A 1 -5.14 16.37 -22.82
CA MET A 1 -5.94 15.46 -23.66
C MET A 1 -7.28 15.26 -22.98
N SER A 2 -8.39 15.29 -23.71
CA SER A 2 -9.72 15.05 -23.13
C SER A 2 -9.84 13.58 -22.73
N ALA A 3 -10.23 13.30 -21.50
CA ALA A 3 -10.49 11.93 -21.08
C ALA A 3 -11.63 11.32 -21.92
N ASN A 4 -11.46 10.09 -22.39
CA ASN A 4 -12.52 9.25 -22.91
C ASN A 4 -13.44 8.84 -21.74
N VAL A 5 -14.64 9.41 -21.70
CA VAL A 5 -15.59 9.19 -20.60
C VAL A 5 -16.66 8.20 -21.04
N ILE A 6 -16.70 7.05 -20.40
CA ILE A 6 -17.70 6.01 -20.59
C ILE A 6 -18.68 6.08 -19.42
N ARG A 7 -19.98 6.15 -19.72
CA ARG A 7 -21.05 6.28 -18.71
C ARG A 7 -21.98 5.08 -18.81
N ILE A 8 -22.27 4.48 -17.66
CA ILE A 8 -23.17 3.34 -17.49
C ILE A 8 -24.42 3.88 -16.79
N GLU A 9 -25.44 4.19 -17.58
CA GLU A 9 -26.60 4.96 -17.14
C GLU A 9 -27.93 4.31 -17.53
N THR A 10 -27.97 3.58 -18.64
CA THR A 10 -29.19 2.97 -19.17
C THR A 10 -29.33 1.51 -18.73
N GLU A 11 -30.55 0.96 -18.73
CA GLU A 11 -30.77 -0.44 -18.37
C GLU A 11 -30.08 -1.45 -19.30
N ASN A 12 -29.74 -1.03 -20.53
CA ASN A 12 -29.05 -1.88 -21.49
C ASN A 12 -27.53 -1.88 -21.27
N ASP A 13 -27.01 -0.92 -20.51
CA ASP A 13 -25.59 -0.87 -20.21
C ASP A 13 -25.22 -1.99 -19.23
N LEU A 14 -24.05 -2.59 -19.44
CA LEU A 14 -23.57 -3.69 -18.64
C LEU A 14 -22.14 -3.43 -18.18
N LEU A 15 -21.86 -3.81 -16.94
CA LEU A 15 -20.52 -3.85 -16.40
C LEU A 15 -20.33 -5.14 -15.62
N PHE A 16 -19.35 -5.92 -16.03
CA PHE A 16 -19.00 -7.14 -15.32
C PHE A 16 -17.54 -7.51 -15.51
N LEU A 17 -17.04 -8.30 -14.57
CA LEU A 17 -15.73 -8.94 -14.61
C LEU A 17 -15.94 -10.39 -15.06
N LYS A 18 -15.32 -10.78 -16.16
CA LYS A 18 -15.31 -12.15 -16.67
C LYS A 18 -13.92 -12.47 -17.20
N ASP A 19 -13.43 -13.70 -16.97
CA ASP A 19 -12.14 -14.16 -17.50
C ASP A 19 -10.96 -13.21 -17.19
N ASN A 20 -11.01 -12.54 -16.02
CA ASN A 20 -10.04 -11.54 -15.57
C ASN A 20 -10.00 -10.25 -16.41
N GLU A 21 -11.08 -9.93 -17.08
CA GLU A 21 -11.28 -8.73 -17.89
C GLU A 21 -12.58 -8.02 -17.48
N ILE A 22 -12.53 -6.69 -17.51
CA ILE A 22 -13.65 -5.81 -17.22
C ILE A 22 -14.31 -5.49 -18.55
N HIS A 23 -15.51 -6.02 -18.73
CA HIS A 23 -16.34 -5.76 -19.90
C HIS A 23 -17.32 -4.64 -19.58
N VAL A 24 -17.30 -3.61 -20.41
CA VAL A 24 -18.20 -2.46 -20.34
C VAL A 24 -18.97 -2.42 -21.64
N PHE A 25 -20.28 -2.58 -21.58
CA PHE A 25 -21.17 -2.33 -22.71
C PHE A 25 -21.88 -1.02 -22.45
N ALA A 26 -21.60 -0.01 -23.26
CA ALA A 26 -22.24 1.30 -23.18
C ALA A 26 -22.43 1.86 -24.59
N ASN A 27 -23.61 2.42 -24.88
CA ASN A 27 -23.94 2.99 -26.20
C ASN A 27 -23.71 2.01 -27.37
N ALA A 28 -24.05 0.73 -27.19
CA ALA A 28 -23.84 -0.34 -28.17
C ALA A 28 -22.36 -0.62 -28.55
N ILE A 29 -21.41 -0.13 -27.75
CA ILE A 29 -19.98 -0.40 -27.91
C ILE A 29 -19.51 -1.22 -26.70
N GLU A 30 -18.74 -2.27 -26.98
CA GLU A 30 -18.03 -3.03 -25.96
C GLU A 30 -16.62 -2.47 -25.76
N TYR A 31 -16.27 -2.24 -24.50
CA TYR A 31 -14.92 -1.92 -24.08
C TYR A 31 -14.42 -3.00 -23.12
N VAL A 32 -13.21 -3.47 -23.35
CA VAL A 32 -12.61 -4.55 -22.56
C VAL A 32 -11.29 -4.07 -21.97
N TYR A 33 -11.16 -4.14 -20.64
CA TYR A 33 -9.98 -3.69 -19.93
C TYR A 33 -9.48 -4.73 -18.93
N LYS A 34 -8.16 -4.82 -18.76
CA LYS A 34 -7.58 -5.62 -17.68
C LYS A 34 -7.68 -4.86 -16.35
N PRO A 35 -8.01 -5.52 -15.21
CA PRO A 35 -8.01 -4.87 -13.90
C PRO A 35 -6.68 -4.20 -13.53
N SER A 36 -5.55 -4.70 -14.04
CA SER A 36 -4.23 -4.10 -13.84
C SER A 36 -4.07 -2.70 -14.45
N LEU A 37 -4.94 -2.32 -15.38
CA LEU A 37 -4.96 -0.98 -15.97
C LEU A 37 -5.70 0.04 -15.11
N ILE A 38 -6.46 -0.40 -14.10
CA ILE A 38 -7.09 0.50 -13.14
C ILE A 38 -5.98 1.21 -12.35
N LYS A 39 -5.87 2.52 -12.55
CA LYS A 39 -4.98 3.39 -11.78
C LYS A 39 -5.66 3.80 -10.47
N LYS A 40 -6.94 4.16 -10.53
CA LYS A 40 -7.66 4.68 -9.38
C LYS A 40 -9.10 4.23 -9.43
N MET A 41 -9.71 4.05 -8.26
CA MET A 41 -11.17 4.00 -8.13
C MET A 41 -11.61 4.96 -7.05
N ALA A 42 -12.72 5.64 -7.30
CA ALA A 42 -13.33 6.55 -6.34
C ALA A 42 -14.85 6.45 -6.37
N ILE A 43 -15.49 6.79 -5.26
CA ILE A 43 -16.92 7.08 -5.23
C ILE A 43 -17.06 8.60 -5.14
N ILE A 44 -17.75 9.17 -6.11
CA ILE A 44 -18.07 10.59 -6.16
C ILE A 44 -19.51 10.75 -5.68
N THR A 45 -19.69 11.65 -4.72
CA THR A 45 -20.99 12.05 -4.18
C THR A 45 -21.25 13.48 -4.63
N SER A 46 -22.41 13.72 -5.23
CA SER A 46 -22.83 15.04 -5.73
C SER A 46 -24.24 15.38 -5.24
N LEU A 47 -24.40 16.54 -4.62
CA LEU A 47 -25.66 17.14 -4.25
C LEU A 47 -26.28 17.78 -5.48
N LYS A 48 -27.48 17.33 -5.85
CA LYS A 48 -28.29 17.94 -6.91
C LYS A 48 -29.03 19.16 -6.38
N GLU A 49 -29.45 20.04 -7.29
CA GLU A 49 -30.28 21.21 -6.97
C GLU A 49 -31.58 20.82 -6.25
N SER A 50 -32.10 19.60 -6.50
CA SER A 50 -33.26 19.02 -5.83
C SER A 50 -33.02 18.63 -4.35
N GLY A 51 -31.80 18.79 -3.84
CA GLY A 51 -31.40 18.32 -2.51
C GLY A 51 -31.10 16.82 -2.43
N SER A 52 -31.35 16.06 -3.50
CA SER A 52 -31.00 14.64 -3.56
C SER A 52 -29.50 14.43 -3.76
N ILE A 53 -28.97 13.34 -3.22
CA ILE A 53 -27.57 12.96 -3.35
C ILE A 53 -27.42 11.88 -4.40
N GLU A 54 -26.67 12.16 -5.45
CA GLU A 54 -26.26 11.19 -6.46
C GLU A 54 -24.87 10.65 -6.12
N LYS A 55 -24.68 9.34 -6.29
CA LYS A 55 -23.39 8.68 -6.04
C LYS A 55 -22.98 7.92 -7.29
N SER A 56 -21.70 7.96 -7.61
CA SER A 56 -21.16 7.22 -8.77
C SER A 56 -19.82 6.60 -8.42
N LEU A 57 -19.65 5.34 -8.81
CA LEU A 57 -18.36 4.69 -8.84
C LEU A 57 -17.64 5.11 -10.11
N VAL A 58 -16.39 5.52 -9.98
CA VAL A 58 -15.53 5.92 -11.10
C VAL A 58 -14.31 5.04 -11.12
N LEU A 59 -14.04 4.43 -12.27
CA LEU A 59 -12.82 3.70 -12.56
C LEU A 59 -11.97 4.56 -13.49
N TYR A 60 -10.75 4.88 -13.07
CA TYR A 60 -9.76 5.55 -13.90
C TYR A 60 -8.85 4.47 -14.52
N ILE A 61 -9.01 4.25 -15.82
CA ILE A 61 -8.31 3.24 -16.61
C ILE A 61 -7.20 3.93 -17.42
N GLY A 62 -5.95 3.50 -17.25
CA GLY A 62 -4.83 4.11 -17.95
C GLY A 62 -4.68 5.60 -17.60
N ASP A 63 -4.35 6.41 -18.61
CA ASP A 63 -4.10 7.85 -18.44
C ASP A 63 -5.24 8.73 -18.97
N ASP A 64 -6.18 8.15 -19.71
CA ASP A 64 -7.17 8.91 -20.47
C ASP A 64 -8.59 8.38 -20.39
N THR A 65 -8.88 7.28 -19.68
CA THR A 65 -10.20 6.67 -19.72
C THR A 65 -10.86 6.65 -18.35
N GLU A 66 -12.12 7.07 -18.28
CA GLU A 66 -12.91 7.09 -17.05
C GLU A 66 -14.24 6.37 -17.27
N ILE A 67 -14.56 5.40 -16.42
CA ILE A 67 -15.83 4.67 -16.47
C ILE A 67 -16.66 5.04 -15.24
N TYR A 68 -17.86 5.56 -15.49
CA TYR A 68 -18.80 5.99 -14.46
C TYR A 68 -19.97 5.02 -14.35
N ILE A 69 -20.29 4.57 -13.14
CA ILE A 69 -21.50 3.80 -12.84
C ILE A 69 -22.25 4.45 -11.70
N LYS A 70 -23.52 4.81 -11.93
CA LYS A 70 -24.38 5.36 -10.87
C LYS A 70 -24.75 4.32 -9.83
N ASN A 71 -24.98 4.75 -8.60
CA ASN A 71 -25.26 3.86 -7.46
C ASN A 71 -26.60 3.13 -7.55
N ASP A 72 -27.56 3.69 -8.29
CA ASP A 72 -28.88 3.10 -8.58
C ASP A 72 -28.84 2.11 -9.76
N HIS A 73 -27.77 2.11 -10.55
CA HIS A 73 -27.62 1.18 -11.66
C HIS A 73 -27.43 -0.26 -11.18
N LYS A 74 -28.10 -1.23 -11.83
CA LYS A 74 -28.09 -2.66 -11.47
C LYS A 74 -26.69 -3.27 -11.37
N CYS A 75 -25.73 -2.76 -12.12
CA CYS A 75 -24.36 -3.28 -12.13
C CYS A 75 -23.50 -2.73 -10.96
N PHE A 76 -23.90 -1.64 -10.30
CA PHE A 76 -23.07 -0.98 -9.28
C PHE A 76 -22.70 -1.92 -8.13
N GLN A 77 -23.71 -2.49 -7.47
CA GLN A 77 -23.52 -3.34 -6.29
C GLN A 77 -22.78 -4.64 -6.64
N PRO A 78 -23.20 -5.43 -7.65
CA PRO A 78 -22.52 -6.68 -7.99
C PRO A 78 -21.08 -6.45 -8.43
N PHE A 79 -20.83 -5.43 -9.26
CA PHE A 79 -19.48 -5.15 -9.73
C PHE A 79 -18.56 -4.73 -8.58
N LEU A 80 -18.98 -3.77 -7.75
CA LEU A 80 -18.15 -3.24 -6.68
C LEU A 80 -17.91 -4.28 -5.58
N PHE A 81 -18.96 -4.95 -5.10
CA PHE A 81 -18.85 -5.77 -3.89
C PHE A 81 -18.48 -7.22 -4.15
N ASN A 82 -18.93 -7.81 -5.26
CA ASN A 82 -18.80 -9.25 -5.51
C ASN A 82 -17.74 -9.58 -6.57
N GLN A 83 -17.40 -8.63 -7.44
CA GLN A 83 -16.50 -8.89 -8.57
C GLN A 83 -15.15 -8.19 -8.37
N ILE A 84 -15.08 -6.87 -8.46
CA ILE A 84 -13.80 -6.16 -8.53
C ILE A 84 -12.99 -6.25 -7.22
N ARG A 85 -13.67 -6.32 -6.06
CA ARG A 85 -13.03 -6.54 -4.75
C ARG A 85 -12.31 -7.88 -4.61
N THR A 86 -12.64 -8.86 -5.44
CA THR A 86 -11.90 -10.14 -5.48
C THR A 86 -10.56 -10.02 -6.19
N LYS A 87 -10.36 -8.95 -6.98
CA LYS A 87 -9.14 -8.71 -7.77
C LYS A 87 -8.30 -7.56 -7.25
N LEU A 88 -8.92 -6.54 -6.66
CA LEU A 88 -8.24 -5.34 -6.19
C LEU A 88 -8.46 -5.12 -4.69
N PRO A 89 -7.45 -4.64 -3.95
CA PRO A 89 -7.54 -4.36 -2.52
C PRO A 89 -8.28 -3.04 -2.26
N VAL A 90 -9.59 -3.02 -2.50
CA VAL A 90 -10.42 -1.82 -2.30
C VAL A 90 -10.68 -1.55 -0.82
N ASN A 91 -10.54 -0.29 -0.38
CA ASN A 91 -10.84 0.12 1.00
C ASN A 91 -12.36 0.08 1.26
N SER A 92 -12.77 -0.88 2.08
CA SER A 92 -14.18 -1.15 2.39
C SER A 92 -14.79 -0.09 3.32
N LYS A 93 -14.00 0.47 4.23
CA LYS A 93 -14.45 1.54 5.12
C LYS A 93 -14.73 2.81 4.32
N LYS A 94 -13.80 3.22 3.45
CA LYS A 94 -14.01 4.35 2.54
C LYS A 94 -15.20 4.15 1.60
N ILE A 95 -15.50 2.91 1.18
CA ILE A 95 -16.72 2.62 0.43
C ILE A 95 -17.96 2.94 1.28
N LEU A 96 -18.04 2.40 2.50
CA LEU A 96 -19.18 2.62 3.40
C LEU A 96 -19.35 4.11 3.75
N ASP A 97 -18.25 4.79 4.08
CA ASP A 97 -18.23 6.22 4.38
C ASP A 97 -18.73 7.04 3.17
N ALA A 98 -18.30 6.69 1.97
CA ALA A 98 -18.76 7.36 0.74
C ALA A 98 -20.25 7.13 0.47
N LEU A 99 -20.74 5.90 0.69
CA LEU A 99 -22.15 5.56 0.49
C LEU A 99 -23.07 6.21 1.53
N ALA A 100 -22.59 6.41 2.76
CA ALA A 100 -23.29 7.14 3.82
C ALA A 100 -23.19 8.67 3.66
N CYS A 101 -22.28 9.16 2.81
CA CYS A 101 -22.04 10.59 2.64
C CYS A 101 -23.26 11.32 2.04
N THR A 102 -23.55 12.50 2.59
CA THR A 102 -24.67 13.38 2.22
C THR A 102 -24.21 14.75 1.71
N SER A 103 -22.94 14.90 1.35
CA SER A 103 -22.39 16.14 0.81
C SER A 103 -21.46 15.85 -0.37
N ASN A 104 -21.06 16.91 -1.08
CA ASN A 104 -20.12 16.79 -2.19
C ASN A 104 -18.79 16.25 -1.70
N ASN A 105 -18.38 15.08 -2.19
CA ASN A 105 -17.12 14.47 -1.80
C ASN A 105 -16.62 13.51 -2.88
N THR A 106 -15.30 13.31 -2.92
CA THR A 106 -14.66 12.26 -3.71
C THR A 106 -13.88 11.35 -2.77
N SER A 107 -14.41 10.17 -2.53
CA SER A 107 -13.77 9.16 -1.68
C SER A 107 -12.97 8.19 -2.52
N MET A 108 -11.64 8.30 -2.48
CA MET A 108 -10.75 7.37 -3.18
C MET A 108 -10.70 6.03 -2.46
N ILE A 109 -11.19 4.98 -3.11
CA ILE A 109 -11.32 3.63 -2.54
C ILE A 109 -10.21 2.68 -2.98
N TYR A 110 -9.48 3.01 -4.05
CA TYR A 110 -8.31 2.27 -4.53
C TYR A 110 -7.34 3.19 -5.26
N ASN A 111 -6.04 2.96 -5.06
CA ASN A 111 -4.95 3.67 -5.73
C ASN A 111 -3.80 2.70 -6.04
N TYR A 112 -3.47 2.54 -7.32
CA TYR A 112 -2.40 1.64 -7.76
C TYR A 112 -1.02 2.03 -7.18
N LYS A 113 -0.75 3.34 -7.04
CA LYS A 113 0.55 3.84 -6.55
C LYS A 113 0.80 3.36 -5.12
N GLN A 114 -0.25 3.32 -4.32
CA GLN A 114 -0.17 2.82 -2.95
C GLN A 114 0.30 1.36 -2.92
N GLY A 115 -0.28 0.50 -3.76
CA GLY A 115 0.12 -0.91 -3.84
C GLY A 115 1.57 -1.07 -4.29
N VAL A 116 2.00 -0.29 -5.28
CA VAL A 116 3.40 -0.28 -5.75
C VAL A 116 4.35 0.14 -4.62
N LEU A 117 4.02 1.20 -3.88
CA LEU A 117 4.83 1.68 -2.76
C LEU A 117 4.97 0.62 -1.66
N SER A 118 3.88 -0.05 -1.28
CA SER A 118 3.93 -1.13 -0.29
C SER A 118 4.76 -2.34 -0.77
N ILE A 119 4.72 -2.69 -2.07
CA ILE A 119 5.55 -3.79 -2.63
C ILE A 119 7.03 -3.41 -2.66
N VAL A 120 7.35 -2.19 -3.11
CA VAL A 120 8.73 -1.68 -3.12
C VAL A 120 9.27 -1.65 -1.70
N SER A 121 8.48 -1.14 -0.76
CA SER A 121 8.80 -1.16 0.65
C SER A 121 9.07 -2.59 1.15
N PHE A 122 8.18 -3.55 0.89
CA PHE A 122 8.41 -4.94 1.29
C PHE A 122 9.68 -5.54 0.68
N SER A 123 9.99 -5.21 -0.57
CA SER A 123 11.21 -5.70 -1.26
C SER A 123 12.49 -5.16 -0.61
N ILE A 124 12.48 -3.88 -0.22
CA ILE A 124 13.57 -3.23 0.53
C ILE A 124 13.77 -3.90 1.89
N TRP A 125 12.69 -4.31 2.55
CA TRP A 125 12.74 -5.06 3.81
C TRP A 125 13.43 -6.42 3.64
N VAL A 126 13.02 -7.22 2.64
CA VAL A 126 13.65 -8.52 2.35
C VAL A 126 15.15 -8.35 2.12
N LEU A 127 15.55 -7.33 1.36
CA LEU A 127 16.95 -7.03 1.10
C LEU A 127 17.71 -6.68 2.38
N SER A 128 17.14 -5.84 3.25
CA SER A 128 17.77 -5.49 4.53
C SER A 128 18.03 -6.71 5.41
N ILE A 129 17.08 -7.65 5.50
CA ILE A 129 17.26 -8.87 6.29
C ILE A 129 18.32 -9.77 5.66
N ALA A 130 18.29 -9.95 4.34
CA ALA A 130 19.26 -10.78 3.65
C ALA A 130 20.70 -10.28 3.89
N ILE A 131 20.91 -8.97 3.86
CA ILE A 131 22.21 -8.34 4.18
C ILE A 131 22.65 -8.70 5.61
N VAL A 132 21.75 -8.60 6.58
CA VAL A 132 22.05 -8.91 7.99
C VAL A 132 22.41 -10.39 8.16
N ILE A 133 21.62 -11.30 7.60
CA ILE A 133 21.83 -12.76 7.72
C ILE A 133 23.16 -13.18 7.10
N VAL A 134 23.47 -12.70 5.89
CA VAL A 134 24.73 -13.03 5.20
C VAL A 134 25.93 -12.51 5.99
N ASN A 135 25.83 -11.30 6.54
CA ASN A 135 26.89 -10.71 7.37
C ASN A 135 27.11 -11.49 8.68
N LEU A 136 26.04 -11.97 9.33
CA LEU A 136 26.14 -12.85 10.50
C LEU A 136 26.84 -14.17 10.20
N SER A 137 26.67 -14.73 8.99
CA SER A 137 27.23 -16.03 8.62
C SER A 137 28.70 -16.03 8.21
N THR A 138 29.27 -14.86 7.85
CA THR A 138 30.61 -14.75 7.26
C THR A 138 31.59 -14.01 8.15
N HIS A 139 31.28 -12.78 8.57
CA HIS A 139 31.97 -12.00 9.60
C HIS A 139 31.11 -10.77 9.95
N LEU A 140 30.89 -10.49 11.24
CA LEU A 140 30.03 -9.37 11.66
C LEU A 140 30.68 -8.01 11.36
N SER A 141 30.38 -7.43 10.19
CA SER A 141 30.82 -6.07 9.84
C SER A 141 29.78 -5.02 10.25
N PHE A 142 30.16 -4.13 11.15
CA PHE A 142 29.31 -3.03 11.61
C PHE A 142 28.89 -2.07 10.49
N LYS A 143 29.77 -1.81 9.52
CA LYS A 143 29.46 -0.98 8.34
C LYS A 143 28.29 -1.56 7.55
N ILE A 144 28.22 -2.89 7.45
CA ILE A 144 27.15 -3.59 6.74
C ILE A 144 25.82 -3.53 7.52
N ILE A 145 25.87 -3.58 8.86
CA ILE A 145 24.69 -3.39 9.72
C ILE A 145 24.12 -1.97 9.59
N LEU A 146 24.97 -0.94 9.56
CA LEU A 146 24.54 0.44 9.33
C LEU A 146 23.89 0.64 7.96
N VAL A 147 24.41 0.00 6.92
CA VAL A 147 23.80 0.02 5.59
C VAL A 147 22.42 -0.64 5.60
N ALA A 148 22.28 -1.80 6.25
CA ALA A 148 20.99 -2.47 6.40
C ALA A 148 19.97 -1.60 7.15
N LEU A 149 20.38 -0.94 8.23
CA LEU A 149 19.54 0.04 8.94
C LEU A 149 19.05 1.17 8.02
N GLY A 150 19.97 1.78 7.25
CA GLY A 150 19.62 2.86 6.32
C GLY A 150 18.60 2.41 5.26
N ILE A 151 18.81 1.22 4.69
CA ILE A 151 17.89 0.60 3.73
C ILE A 151 16.52 0.36 4.38
N SER A 152 16.48 -0.17 5.60
CA SER A 152 15.23 -0.39 6.33
C SER A 152 14.48 0.90 6.65
N ILE A 153 15.16 2.01 6.94
CA ILE A 153 14.50 3.32 7.16
C ILE A 153 13.83 3.82 5.89
N ILE A 154 14.50 3.71 4.74
CA ILE A 154 13.93 4.12 3.44
C ILE A 154 12.63 3.35 3.16
N GLY A 155 12.67 2.03 3.34
CA GLY A 155 11.50 1.19 3.15
C GLY A 155 10.35 1.54 4.11
N PHE A 156 10.66 1.83 5.38
CA PHE A 156 9.67 2.28 6.36
C PHE A 156 8.99 3.60 5.97
N VAL A 157 9.77 4.58 5.49
CA VAL A 157 9.22 5.87 5.01
C VAL A 157 8.27 5.65 3.83
N LEU A 158 8.63 4.79 2.87
CA LEU A 158 7.77 4.47 1.74
C LEU A 158 6.45 3.81 2.17
N ASP A 159 6.49 2.96 3.20
CA ASP A 159 5.27 2.33 3.71
C ASP A 159 4.41 3.29 4.53
N ILE A 160 5.00 4.23 5.28
CA ILE A 160 4.26 5.32 5.92
C ILE A 160 3.51 6.14 4.86
N ILE A 161 4.15 6.48 3.75
CA ILE A 161 3.50 7.23 2.66
C ILE A 161 2.32 6.41 2.12
N ALA A 162 2.52 5.11 1.86
CA ALA A 162 1.47 4.22 1.41
C ALA A 162 0.33 4.09 2.45
N TYR A 163 0.64 4.06 3.74
CA TYR A 163 -0.33 3.99 4.83
C TYR A 163 -1.13 5.29 4.95
N LEU A 164 -0.48 6.46 4.91
CA LEU A 164 -1.14 7.76 5.01
C LEU A 164 -2.12 8.00 3.85
N ASP A 165 -1.78 7.54 2.64
CA ASP A 165 -2.68 7.63 1.49
C ASP A 165 -3.99 6.84 1.70
N ASN A 166 -3.92 5.71 2.41
CA ASN A 166 -5.08 4.87 2.69
C ASN A 166 -4.81 3.94 3.89
N PRO A 167 -5.16 4.39 5.11
CA PRO A 167 -4.77 3.75 6.36
C PRO A 167 -5.48 2.42 6.62
N ASP A 168 -6.61 2.16 5.95
CA ASP A 168 -7.33 0.89 6.09
C ASP A 168 -6.86 -0.17 5.06
N SER A 169 -5.81 0.12 4.28
CA SER A 169 -5.18 -0.89 3.42
C SER A 169 -4.54 -1.99 4.27
N LYS A 170 -5.15 -3.19 4.24
CA LYS A 170 -4.59 -4.37 4.94
C LYS A 170 -3.14 -4.64 4.54
N LEU A 171 -2.78 -4.41 3.28
CA LEU A 171 -1.42 -4.61 2.80
C LEU A 171 -0.45 -3.62 3.47
N ALA A 172 -0.77 -2.32 3.46
CA ALA A 172 0.06 -1.30 4.08
C ALA A 172 0.17 -1.51 5.60
N VAL A 173 -0.94 -1.84 6.28
CA VAL A 173 -0.94 -2.15 7.73
C VAL A 173 -0.05 -3.36 8.05
N ASN A 174 -0.13 -4.43 7.26
CA ASN A 174 0.67 -5.63 7.47
C ASN A 174 2.16 -5.34 7.22
N VAL A 175 2.50 -4.61 6.14
CA VAL A 175 3.89 -4.23 5.85
C VAL A 175 4.44 -3.34 6.97
N MET A 176 3.66 -2.37 7.47
CA MET A 176 4.05 -1.46 8.55
C MET A 176 4.35 -2.23 9.84
N THR A 177 3.51 -3.22 10.15
CA THR A 177 3.70 -4.09 11.32
C THR A 177 5.02 -4.88 11.21
N VAL A 178 5.31 -5.44 10.03
CA VAL A 178 6.57 -6.14 9.77
C VAL A 178 7.77 -5.21 9.94
N TYR A 179 7.67 -3.95 9.49
CA TYR A 179 8.73 -2.96 9.67
C TYR A 179 8.98 -2.62 11.13
N ILE A 180 7.94 -2.40 11.93
CA ILE A 180 8.08 -2.10 13.37
C ILE A 180 8.81 -3.24 14.08
N VAL A 181 8.43 -4.50 13.81
CA VAL A 181 9.09 -5.68 14.39
C VAL A 181 10.54 -5.78 13.95
N ASN A 182 10.81 -5.58 12.65
CA ASN A 182 12.18 -5.67 12.12
C ASN A 182 13.08 -4.56 12.66
N TYR A 183 12.58 -3.33 12.75
CA TYR A 183 13.33 -2.21 13.32
C TYR A 183 13.74 -2.51 14.77
N GLY A 184 12.83 -3.10 15.56
CA GLY A 184 13.15 -3.60 16.90
C GLY A 184 14.26 -4.67 16.89
N LEU A 185 14.23 -5.62 15.94
CA LEU A 185 15.25 -6.67 15.81
C LEU A 185 16.62 -6.12 15.40
N VAL A 186 16.68 -5.25 14.39
CA VAL A 186 17.95 -4.66 13.92
C VAL A 186 18.55 -3.74 15.00
N ILE A 187 17.73 -2.94 15.70
CA ILE A 187 18.20 -2.15 16.85
C ILE A 187 18.73 -3.07 17.95
N SER A 188 18.04 -4.16 18.25
CA SER A 188 18.47 -5.10 19.29
C SER A 188 19.83 -5.72 18.95
N LEU A 189 20.08 -6.06 17.69
CA LEU A 189 21.39 -6.52 17.22
C LEU A 189 22.48 -5.45 17.35
N VAL A 190 22.16 -4.19 17.07
CA VAL A 190 23.08 -3.07 17.22
C VAL A 190 23.42 -2.84 18.70
N ILE A 191 22.43 -2.85 19.58
CA ILE A 191 22.63 -2.72 21.03
C ILE A 191 23.47 -3.87 21.56
N LEU A 192 23.14 -5.12 21.18
CA LEU A 192 23.91 -6.31 21.59
C LEU A 192 25.38 -6.22 21.16
N TYR A 193 25.64 -5.67 19.97
CA TYR A 193 27.00 -5.45 19.48
C TYR A 193 27.74 -4.40 20.34
N PHE A 194 27.12 -3.26 20.62
CA PHE A 194 27.72 -2.23 21.46
C PHE A 194 27.96 -2.69 22.90
N THR A 195 27.05 -3.47 23.48
CA THR A 195 27.24 -4.05 24.81
C THR A 195 28.34 -5.10 24.82
N CYS A 196 28.47 -5.93 23.77
CA CYS A 196 29.60 -6.84 23.62
C CYS A 196 30.94 -6.12 23.50
N ILE A 197 31.04 -5.04 22.70
CA ILE A 197 32.27 -4.25 22.61
C ILE A 197 32.60 -3.59 23.95
N ALA A 198 31.61 -3.01 24.62
CA ALA A 198 31.80 -2.39 25.93
C ALA A 198 32.30 -3.42 26.95
N ALA A 199 31.70 -4.62 26.98
CA ALA A 199 32.13 -5.71 27.85
C ALA A 199 33.55 -6.18 27.53
N ILE A 200 33.93 -6.32 26.25
CA ILE A 200 35.30 -6.68 25.85
C ILE A 200 36.28 -5.57 26.22
N GLY A 201 35.92 -4.30 26.04
CA GLY A 201 36.73 -3.15 26.41
C GLY A 201 36.98 -3.04 27.92
N GLU A 202 35.95 -3.29 28.73
CA GLU A 202 36.09 -3.39 30.19
C GLU A 202 36.94 -4.59 30.60
N THR A 203 36.76 -5.74 29.95
CA THR A 203 37.55 -6.95 30.26
C THR A 203 39.04 -6.75 29.90
N ILE A 204 39.33 -6.12 28.76
CA ILE A 204 40.71 -5.77 28.36
C ILE A 204 41.30 -4.74 29.32
N ASN A 205 40.56 -3.70 29.72
CA ASN A 205 41.05 -2.75 30.73
C ASN A 205 41.26 -3.39 32.10
N TYR A 206 40.42 -4.35 32.49
CA TYR A 206 40.54 -5.07 33.76
C TYR A 206 41.76 -6.01 33.76
N PHE A 207 42.05 -6.69 32.65
CA PHE A 207 43.22 -7.58 32.53
C PHE A 207 44.53 -6.85 32.22
N CYS A 208 44.51 -5.78 31.42
CA CYS A 208 45.72 -5.01 31.08
C CYS A 208 46.06 -3.93 32.13
N GLY A 209 45.06 -3.35 32.83
CA GLY A 209 45.29 -2.39 33.91
C GLY A 209 45.83 -3.02 35.21
N SER A 210 45.70 -4.34 35.37
CA SER A 210 46.28 -5.09 36.49
C SER A 210 47.80 -5.33 36.36
N CYS A 211 48.41 -5.01 35.22
CA CYS A 211 49.84 -5.27 34.99
C CYS A 211 50.76 -4.06 35.28
N GLU A 212 50.22 -2.87 35.60
CA GLU A 212 51.01 -1.67 35.91
C GLU A 212 51.31 -1.48 37.41
N GLY A 213 51.05 -2.49 38.24
CA GLY A 213 51.12 -2.36 39.70
C GLY A 213 51.67 -3.57 40.45
N MET A 214 52.73 -4.22 39.95
CA MET A 214 53.55 -5.10 40.78
C MET A 214 54.99 -4.55 40.84
N PRO A 215 55.45 -4.08 42.02
CA PRO A 215 56.84 -3.67 42.23
C PRO A 215 57.82 -4.86 42.22
#